data_AF-A0A3M1QXJ2-F1
#
_entry.id   AF-A0A3M1QXJ2-F1
#
_cell.length_a   1.000
_cell.length_b   1.000
_cell.length_c   1.000
_cell.angle_alpha   90.00
_cell.angle_beta   90.00
_cell.angle_gamma   90.00
#
_symmetry.space_group_name_H-M   'P 1'
#
loop_
_entity.id
_entity.type
_entity.pdbx_description
1 polymer ?
#
loop_
_entity_poly.entity_id
_entity_poly.type
_entity_poly.pdbx_seq_one_letter_code
_entity_poly.pdbx_strand_id
1 'polypeptide(L)'
;LATSMVRWINMAFLLFLLQKKVGPLGLRGMQSMVGKIIVGGISMGVVIWVLSDRSLLLEYNGSSLARSLQVITANMLGGAVYFLACRLLGVEEAALVISRFRRRGIGRSQQQNKRD
;
A
#
# COMPACT_ATOMS: atom_id res chain seq x y z
N LEU A 1 -4.55 22.66 0.62
CA LEU A 1 -5.83 22.22 0.03
C LEU A 1 -5.95 22.59 -1.45
N ALA A 2 -5.82 23.87 -1.83
CA ALA A 2 -5.86 24.30 -3.23
C ALA A 2 -4.87 23.54 -4.14
N THR A 3 -3.62 23.35 -3.68
CA THR A 3 -2.59 22.60 -4.43
C THR A 3 -2.96 21.12 -4.65
N SER A 4 -3.57 20.47 -3.67
CA SER A 4 -4.02 19.07 -3.78
C SER A 4 -5.18 18.94 -4.77
N MET A 5 -6.15 19.87 -4.72
CA MET A 5 -7.27 19.93 -5.66
C MET A 5 -6.80 20.15 -7.10
N VAL A 6 -5.90 21.11 -7.32
CA VAL A 6 -5.31 21.37 -8.66
C VAL A 6 -4.57 20.15 -9.19
N ARG A 7 -3.85 19.41 -8.34
CA ARG A 7 -3.16 18.17 -8.75
C ARG A 7 -4.15 17.09 -9.19
N TRP A 8 -5.26 16.91 -8.49
CA TRP A 8 -6.31 15.97 -8.88
C TRP A 8 -6.92 16.34 -10.23
N ILE A 9 -7.21 17.63 -10.44
CA ILE A 9 -7.75 18.14 -11.72
C ILE A 9 -6.74 17.92 -12.85
N ASN A 10 -5.48 18.27 -12.63
CA ASN A 10 -4.41 18.11 -13.63
C ASN A 10 -4.19 16.63 -13.97
N MET A 11 -4.18 15.75 -12.97
CA MET A 11 -4.10 14.31 -13.17
C MET A 11 -5.28 13.78 -13.98
N ALA A 12 -6.51 14.17 -13.64
CA ALA A 12 -7.71 13.75 -14.37
C ALA A 12 -7.68 14.24 -15.82
N PHE A 13 -7.25 15.48 -16.06
CA PHE A 13 -7.13 16.08 -17.38
C PHE A 13 -6.10 15.35 -18.25
N LEU A 14 -4.93 15.06 -17.70
CA LEU A 14 -3.89 14.26 -18.37
C LEU A 14 -4.37 12.86 -18.70
N LEU A 15 -5.05 12.19 -17.76
CA LEU A 15 -5.55 10.83 -17.95
C LEU A 15 -6.62 10.79 -19.07
N PHE A 16 -7.48 11.80 -19.12
CA PHE A 16 -8.49 11.95 -20.17
C PHE A 16 -7.87 12.17 -21.56
N LEU A 17 -6.92 13.09 -21.67
CA LEU A 17 -6.19 13.33 -22.93
C LEU A 17 -5.43 12.09 -23.39
N LEU A 18 -4.83 11.35 -22.45
CA LEU A 18 -4.10 10.12 -22.74
C LEU A 18 -5.04 9.02 -23.28
N GLN A 19 -6.20 8.82 -22.65
CA GLN A 19 -7.22 7.88 -23.15
C GLN A 19 -7.69 8.25 -24.56
N LYS A 20 -7.90 9.55 -24.82
CA LYS A 20 -8.32 10.02 -26.14
C LYS A 20 -7.25 9.76 -27.21
N LYS A 21 -5.96 9.79 -26.85
CA LYS A 21 -4.84 9.63 -27.79
C LYS A 21 -4.41 8.17 -28.01
N VAL A 22 -4.45 7.34 -26.96
CA VAL A 22 -3.92 5.96 -26.98
C VAL A 22 -5.04 4.91 -27.07
N GLY A 23 -6.29 5.29 -26.84
CA GLY A 23 -7.44 4.38 -26.82
C GLY A 23 -7.78 3.90 -25.39
N PRO A 24 -8.73 2.94 -25.26
CA PRO A 24 -9.15 2.45 -23.95
C PRO A 24 -7.99 1.74 -23.24
N LEU A 25 -7.35 2.46 -22.32
CA LEU A 25 -6.54 1.87 -21.25
C LEU A 25 -7.43 0.85 -20.55
N GLY A 26 -6.91 -0.33 -20.17
CA GLY A 26 -7.65 -1.44 -19.56
C GLY A 26 -8.34 -1.09 -18.23
N LEU A 27 -9.32 -0.20 -18.25
CA LEU A 27 -9.98 0.45 -17.13
C LEU A 27 -10.80 -0.53 -16.30
N ARG A 28 -11.30 -1.60 -16.91
CA ARG A 28 -12.03 -2.67 -16.22
C ARG A 28 -11.19 -3.35 -15.13
N GLY A 29 -9.90 -3.62 -15.41
CA GLY A 29 -8.99 -4.15 -14.39
C GLY A 29 -8.68 -3.12 -13.30
N MET A 30 -8.52 -1.86 -13.70
CA MET A 30 -8.19 -0.77 -12.79
C MET A 30 -9.32 -0.48 -11.78
N GLN A 31 -10.58 -0.53 -12.19
CA GLN A 31 -11.72 -0.32 -11.28
C GLN A 31 -11.79 -1.40 -10.19
N SER A 32 -11.55 -2.67 -10.56
CA SER A 32 -11.50 -3.78 -9.60
C SER A 32 -10.35 -3.60 -8.60
N MET A 33 -9.18 -3.15 -9.06
CA MET A 33 -8.05 -2.81 -8.17
C MET A 33 -8.36 -1.66 -7.22
N VAL A 34 -8.93 -0.56 -7.73
CA VAL A 34 -9.30 0.60 -6.91
C VAL A 34 -10.26 0.19 -5.78
N GLY A 35 -11.26 -0.63 -6.09
CA GLY A 35 -12.18 -1.16 -5.07
C GLY A 35 -11.46 -1.94 -3.97
N LYS A 36 -10.55 -2.85 -4.35
CA LYS A 36 -9.77 -3.64 -3.38
C LYS A 36 -8.82 -2.77 -2.54
N ILE A 37 -8.22 -1.73 -3.13
CA ILE A 37 -7.35 -0.77 -2.41
C ILE A 37 -8.18 0.02 -1.39
N ILE A 38 -9.38 0.48 -1.77
CA ILE A 38 -10.28 1.18 -0.85
C ILE A 38 -10.66 0.27 0.33
N VAL A 39 -11.05 -0.97 0.07
CA VAL A 39 -11.38 -1.94 1.13
C VAL A 39 -10.18 -2.22 2.04
N GLY A 40 -8.99 -2.40 1.46
CA GLY A 40 -7.75 -2.54 2.22
C GLY A 40 -7.48 -1.32 3.11
N GLY A 41 -7.62 -0.11 2.57
CA GLY A 41 -7.44 1.15 3.30
C GLY A 41 -8.43 1.31 4.46
N ILE A 42 -9.71 0.96 4.22
CA ILE A 42 -10.74 0.97 5.28
C ILE A 42 -10.37 -0.03 6.38
N SER A 43 -9.96 -1.25 6.02
CA SER A 43 -9.57 -2.26 7.02
C SER A 43 -8.39 -1.80 7.90
N MET A 44 -7.38 -1.18 7.30
CA MET A 44 -6.26 -0.57 8.02
C MET A 44 -6.73 0.57 8.93
N GLY A 45 -7.59 1.45 8.42
CA GLY A 45 -8.16 2.56 9.18
C GLY A 45 -8.93 2.07 10.41
N VAL A 46 -9.75 1.03 10.26
CA VAL A 46 -10.49 0.41 11.38
C VAL A 46 -9.53 -0.16 12.42
N VAL A 47 -8.47 -0.87 12.01
CA VAL A 47 -7.50 -1.42 12.97
C VAL A 47 -6.77 -0.32 13.72
N ILE A 48 -6.32 0.74 13.04
CA ILE A 48 -5.66 1.88 13.69
C ILE A 48 -6.63 2.57 14.65
N TRP A 49 -7.90 2.75 14.26
CA TRP A 49 -8.92 3.32 15.12
C TRP A 49 -9.14 2.49 16.38
N VAL A 50 -9.29 1.16 16.26
CA VAL A 50 -9.42 0.26 17.42
C VAL A 50 -8.17 0.28 18.30
N LEU A 51 -6.97 0.30 17.70
CA LEU A 51 -5.71 0.41 18.45
C LEU A 51 -5.58 1.74 19.21
N SER A 52 -6.12 2.81 18.62
CA SER A 52 -6.14 4.14 19.21
C SER A 52 -7.16 4.22 20.35
N ASP A 53 -8.35 3.66 20.15
CA ASP A 53 -9.47 3.69 21.10
C ASP A 53 -9.19 2.84 22.34
N ARG A 54 -8.58 1.66 22.17
CA ARG A 54 -8.26 0.74 23.28
C ARG A 54 -7.11 1.19 24.18
N SER A 55 -6.65 2.44 24.07
CA SER A 55 -5.50 3.04 24.78
C SER A 55 -4.20 2.23 24.77
N LEU A 56 -4.15 1.11 24.04
CA LEU A 56 -2.98 0.23 23.82
C LEU A 56 -1.77 0.99 23.28
N LEU A 57 -2.03 2.12 22.63
CA LEU A 57 -1.03 3.08 22.20
C LEU A 57 -1.06 4.38 23.05
N LEU A 58 -2.23 4.92 23.40
CA LEU A 58 -2.38 6.32 23.82
C LEU A 58 -2.10 6.64 25.30
N GLU A 59 -1.88 5.67 26.19
CA GLU A 59 -1.68 5.93 27.63
C GLU A 59 -0.22 6.07 28.07
N TYR A 60 0.73 6.31 27.15
CA TYR A 60 2.13 6.52 27.56
C TYR A 60 2.45 8.00 27.74
N ASN A 61 2.43 8.44 29.01
CA ASN A 61 2.76 9.80 29.48
C ASN A 61 4.28 10.10 29.43
N GLY A 62 4.96 9.65 28.37
CA GLY A 62 6.41 9.69 28.22
C GLY A 62 6.92 10.78 27.27
N SER A 63 8.22 11.08 27.40
CA SER A 63 9.01 12.00 26.56
C SER A 63 8.70 11.93 25.05
N SER A 64 8.86 13.05 24.33
CA SER A 64 8.59 13.22 22.89
C SER A 64 9.15 12.09 21.98
N LEU A 65 10.26 11.47 22.38
CA LEU A 65 10.86 10.32 21.71
C LEU A 65 9.96 9.07 21.72
N ALA A 66 9.30 8.78 22.85
CA ALA A 66 8.41 7.63 22.99
C ALA A 66 7.18 7.77 22.07
N ARG A 67 6.63 8.99 21.98
CA ARG A 67 5.51 9.30 21.09
C ARG A 67 5.86 9.09 19.60
N SER A 68 7.09 9.43 19.22
CA SER A 68 7.57 9.24 17.85
C SER A 68 7.72 7.75 17.50
N LEU A 69 8.33 6.96 18.39
CA LEU A 69 8.45 5.51 18.23
C LEU A 69 7.08 4.83 18.14
N GLN A 70 6.12 5.28 18.93
CA GLN A 70 4.76 4.76 18.93
C GLN A 70 4.02 5.02 17.61
N VAL A 71 4.19 6.21 17.01
CA VAL A 71 3.62 6.51 15.69
C VAL A 71 4.25 5.62 14.61
N ILE A 72 5.55 5.33 14.72
CA ILE A 72 6.25 4.45 13.80
C ILE A 72 5.73 3.01 13.95
N THR A 73 5.60 2.49 15.16
CA THR A 73 5.09 1.12 15.40
C THR A 73 3.63 0.98 14.96
N ALA A 74 2.78 1.98 15.22
CA ALA A 74 1.41 2.02 14.75
C ALA A 74 1.31 2.01 13.21
N ASN A 75 2.16 2.78 12.53
CA ASN A 75 2.23 2.77 11.06
C ASN A 75 2.72 1.43 10.52
N MET A 76 3.72 0.81 11.15
CA MET A 76 4.20 -0.50 10.75
C MET A 76 3.13 -1.58 10.91
N LEU A 77 2.39 -1.56 12.03
CA LEU A 77 1.31 -2.50 12.27
C LEU A 77 0.14 -2.28 11.30
N GLY A 78 -0.28 -1.03 11.10
CA GLY A 78 -1.32 -0.68 10.12
C GLY A 78 -0.92 -1.08 8.70
N GLY A 79 0.33 -0.83 8.32
CA GLY A 79 0.88 -1.25 7.03
C GLY A 79 0.90 -2.76 6.86
N ALA A 80 1.22 -3.52 7.92
CA ALA A 80 1.16 -4.98 7.89
C ALA A 80 -0.27 -5.50 7.70
N VAL A 81 -1.25 -4.90 8.39
CA VAL A 81 -2.68 -5.23 8.23
C VAL A 81 -3.17 -4.91 6.82
N TYR A 82 -2.83 -3.74 6.30
CA TYR A 82 -3.15 -3.37 4.92
C TYR A 82 -2.59 -4.39 3.92
N PHE A 83 -1.32 -4.77 4.09
CA PHE A 83 -0.69 -5.77 3.24
C PHE A 83 -1.39 -7.14 3.33
N LEU A 84 -1.78 -7.55 4.54
CA LEU A 84 -2.53 -8.78 4.75
C LEU A 84 -3.91 -8.73 4.08
N ALA A 85 -4.64 -7.63 4.23
CA ALA A 85 -5.93 -7.41 3.60
C ALA A 85 -5.83 -7.42 2.07
N CYS A 86 -4.85 -6.72 1.49
CA CYS A 86 -4.58 -6.74 0.05
C CYS A 86 -4.20 -8.13 -0.46
N ARG A 87 -3.46 -8.91 0.34
CA ARG A 87 -3.14 -10.31 0.03
C ARG A 87 -4.39 -11.18 0.02
N LEU A 88 -5.26 -11.05 1.02
CA LEU A 88 -6.52 -11.81 1.10
C LEU A 88 -7.49 -11.45 -0.04
N LEU A 89 -7.54 -10.18 -0.44
CA LEU A 89 -8.37 -9.69 -1.54
C LEU A 89 -7.83 -10.05 -2.93
N GLY A 90 -6.66 -10.73 -3.00
CA GLY A 90 -6.04 -11.11 -4.26
C GLY A 90 -5.75 -9.89 -5.14
N VAL A 91 -5.23 -8.81 -4.56
CA VAL A 91 -4.76 -7.66 -5.32
C VAL A 91 -3.50 -8.10 -6.08
N GLU A 92 -3.53 -8.01 -7.41
CA GLU A 92 -2.39 -8.39 -8.26
C GLU A 92 -1.09 -7.70 -7.85
N GLU A 93 -1.15 -6.46 -7.36
CA GLU A 93 0.01 -5.72 -6.86
C GLU A 93 0.68 -6.41 -5.66
N ALA A 94 -0.10 -6.96 -4.72
CA ALA A 94 0.45 -7.71 -3.59
C ALA A 94 1.15 -8.99 -4.07
N ALA A 95 0.56 -9.69 -5.03
CA ALA A 95 1.17 -10.85 -5.69
C ALA A 95 2.45 -10.47 -6.47
N LEU A 96 2.49 -9.28 -7.06
CA LEU A 96 3.64 -8.75 -7.79
C LEU A 96 4.81 -8.40 -6.85
N VAL A 97 4.52 -7.84 -5.68
CA VAL A 97 5.52 -7.61 -4.62
C VAL A 97 6.07 -8.94 -4.10
N ILE A 98 5.20 -9.92 -3.81
CA ILE A 98 5.61 -11.26 -3.34
C ILE A 98 6.46 -11.98 -4.37
N SER A 99 6.09 -11.93 -5.65
CA SER A 99 6.83 -12.59 -6.72
C SER A 99 8.21 -11.94 -6.97
N ARG A 100 8.32 -10.61 -6.82
CA ARG A 100 9.61 -9.90 -6.86
C ARG A 100 10.50 -10.26 -5.67
N PHE A 101 9.94 -10.37 -4.47
CA PHE A 101 10.68 -10.84 -3.30
C PHE A 101 11.15 -12.29 -3.45
N ARG A 102 10.29 -13.18 -3.94
CA ARG A 102 10.61 -14.59 -4.18
C ARG A 102 11.71 -14.77 -5.23
N ARG A 103 11.71 -13.96 -6.30
CA ARG A 103 12.76 -13.97 -7.33
C ARG A 103 14.13 -13.51 -6.81
N ARG A 104 14.18 -12.58 -5.85
CA ARG A 104 15.45 -12.13 -5.24
C ARG A 104 16.07 -13.17 -4.31
N GLY A 105 15.27 -14.08 -3.73
CA GLY A 105 15.78 -15.20 -2.93
C GLY A 105 16.34 -16.36 -3.75
N ILE A 106 15.78 -16.63 -4.94
CA ILE A 106 16.12 -17.81 -5.76
C ILE A 106 17.24 -17.54 -6.78
N GLY A 107 17.51 -16.27 -7.10
CA GLY A 107 18.51 -15.88 -8.11
C GLY A 107 19.99 -16.04 -7.71
N ARG A 108 20.30 -16.32 -6.44
CA ARG A 108 21.70 -16.49 -5.99
C ARG A 108 22.23 -17.93 -6.13
N SER A 109 21.36 -18.93 -6.21
CA SER A 109 21.79 -20.34 -6.24
C SER A 109 22.16 -20.85 -7.64
N GLN A 110 21.89 -20.09 -8.70
CA GLN A 110 22.14 -20.52 -10.09
C GLN A 110 23.42 -19.97 -10.73
N GLN A 111 24.07 -18.94 -10.14
CA GLN A 111 25.34 -18.42 -10.67
C GLN A 111 26.58 -19.15 -10.14
N GLN A 112 26.46 -19.95 -9.09
CA GLN A 112 27.60 -20.69 -8.52
C GLN A 112 27.85 -22.04 -9.21
N ASN A 113 26.85 -22.65 -9.85
CA ASN A 113 26.95 -23.94 -10.54
C ASN A 113 27.41 -23.85 -12.03
N LYS A 114 28.03 -22.73 -12.42
CA LYS A 114 28.59 -22.53 -13.78
C LYS A 114 30.08 -22.18 -13.75
N ARG A 115 30.73 -22.32 -12.59
CA ARG A 115 32.16 -22.02 -12.37
C ARG A 115 32.96 -23.23 -11.88
N ASP A 116 32.33 -24.40 -11.83
CA ASP A 116 32.99 -25.70 -11.66
C ASP A 116 32.88 -26.47 -12.99
#